data_AF-A0A2Z5JXF4-F1
#
_entry.id   AF-A0A2Z5JXF4-F1
#
_cell.length_a   1.000
_cell.length_b   1.000
_cell.length_c   1.000
_cell.angle_alpha   90.00
_cell.angle_beta   90.00
_cell.angle_gamma   90.00
#
_symmetry.space_group_name_H-M   'P 1'
#
loop_
_entity.id
_entity.type
_entity.pdbx_description
1 polymer ?
#
loop_
_entity_poly.entity_id
_entity_poly.type
_entity_poly.pdbx_seq_one_letter_code
_entity_poly.pdbx_strand_id
1 'polypeptide(L)'
;MNVRKCHDHAIKAVVLAGCTALVLSLTGTGAQAQPRDAARQTLGAGDGWGAYGTGTTGGAQAEAEHVYTVTTWEQFRAALKNGGSAPKIIKVKGMIDAVSAGCDAFAAEGYDFQKYLAAYDPAVWGHDKPVSGEQEELRAASAAGQDKAIKATVPANTTIIGVGKNSGILGGSLQIKGVDNVIVRNLTIEAPVDCFPQWDPTDDNKTGAWNSEYDGVVVYGSTHVWIDHNTLTDGRHPDSSLPSYFGKVFQRHDGLLDVVRGSNYVTVSWNSFNDHDKTMLIGNSDSATADDTGKLKVTLHHNRFEGIVERAPRVRFGQVDSYNNHFVVTKGQKWGYVYGIGKESRLVAEHNAFTLAQGISPAKILKKWNEAPVTANGNVVNGKAVDLIAVHNAEIPGETLQSGAGWTPALRAGVDPAKAVPGIVGARAGAGRVC
;
A
#
# COMPACT_ATOMS: atom_id res chain seq x y z
N MET A 1 76.76 27.25 2.03
CA MET A 1 77.84 26.23 2.14
C MET A 1 77.12 24.91 2.38
N ASN A 2 77.04 23.92 1.50
CA ASN A 2 78.03 23.38 0.57
C ASN A 2 77.41 22.96 -0.77
N VAL A 3 78.18 23.16 -1.83
CA VAL A 3 78.01 22.68 -3.21
C VAL A 3 79.16 21.72 -3.50
N ARG A 4 78.91 20.62 -4.24
CA ARG A 4 79.79 19.96 -5.23
C ARG A 4 79.08 18.69 -5.76
N LYS A 5 78.67 18.62 -7.05
CA LYS A 5 79.42 18.25 -8.30
C LYS A 5 79.80 16.75 -8.32
N CYS A 6 79.69 15.94 -9.39
CA CYS A 6 79.62 16.07 -10.86
C CYS A 6 78.95 14.79 -11.45
N HIS A 7 78.08 14.89 -12.47
CA HIS A 7 78.28 14.59 -13.91
C HIS A 7 78.76 13.18 -14.29
N ASP A 8 77.96 12.51 -15.13
CA ASP A 8 78.46 12.02 -16.43
C ASP A 8 77.36 12.00 -17.51
N HIS A 9 77.75 12.35 -18.73
CA HIS A 9 76.94 12.45 -19.94
C HIS A 9 77.27 11.28 -20.87
N ALA A 10 76.27 10.77 -21.60
CA ALA A 10 76.51 10.18 -22.91
C ALA A 10 75.36 10.53 -23.87
N ILE A 11 75.76 11.06 -25.01
CA ILE A 11 74.99 11.65 -26.10
C ILE A 11 74.72 10.59 -27.20
N LYS A 12 73.68 10.84 -28.01
CA LYS A 12 73.39 10.40 -29.41
C LYS A 12 72.11 9.54 -29.48
N ALA A 13 71.18 9.69 -30.42
CA ALA A 13 70.96 10.67 -31.49
C ALA A 13 69.48 10.57 -31.98
N VAL A 14 69.07 11.62 -32.67
CA VAL A 14 67.77 11.94 -33.30
C VAL A 14 67.26 10.87 -34.29
N VAL A 15 65.94 10.59 -34.27
CA VAL A 15 65.13 10.45 -35.50
C VAL A 15 63.76 11.10 -35.25
N LEU A 16 63.50 12.18 -35.99
CA LEU A 16 62.19 12.81 -36.15
C LEU A 16 61.49 12.10 -37.32
N ALA A 17 60.33 11.49 -37.09
CA ALA A 17 59.43 11.05 -38.16
C ALA A 17 58.00 11.41 -37.76
N GLY A 18 57.42 12.37 -38.48
CA GLY A 18 56.03 12.77 -38.32
C GLY A 18 55.09 11.71 -38.88
N CYS A 19 53.99 11.47 -38.17
CA CYS A 19 52.80 10.81 -38.71
C CYS A 19 51.57 11.60 -38.29
N THR A 20 50.95 12.23 -39.29
CA THR A 20 49.55 12.63 -39.43
C THR A 20 48.58 12.14 -38.36
N ALA A 21 47.98 13.09 -37.63
CA ALA A 21 46.79 12.84 -36.82
C ALA A 21 45.57 12.62 -37.74
N LEU A 22 45.10 11.38 -37.81
CA LEU A 22 43.84 11.00 -38.43
C LEU A 22 42.71 11.35 -37.44
N VAL A 23 42.02 12.47 -37.65
CA VAL A 23 40.80 12.81 -36.91
C VAL A 23 39.67 11.94 -37.46
N LEU A 24 39.38 10.82 -36.79
CA LEU A 24 38.13 10.10 -37.00
C LEU A 24 36.99 10.91 -36.39
N SER A 25 36.26 11.65 -37.22
CA SER A 25 34.93 12.14 -36.89
C SER A 25 33.96 10.95 -36.82
N LEU A 26 33.83 10.36 -35.63
CA LEU A 26 32.72 9.46 -35.30
C LEU A 26 31.44 10.30 -35.24
N THR A 27 30.72 10.39 -36.36
CA THR A 27 29.30 10.76 -36.35
C THR A 27 28.51 9.59 -35.79
N GLY A 28 28.63 9.37 -34.48
CA GLY A 28 27.70 8.53 -33.75
C GLY A 28 26.36 9.25 -33.76
N THR A 29 25.39 8.76 -34.52
CA THR A 29 23.99 9.04 -34.27
C THR A 29 23.68 8.55 -32.86
N GLY A 30 23.85 9.42 -31.87
CA GLY A 30 23.33 9.20 -30.54
C GLY A 30 21.82 9.08 -30.68
N ALA A 31 21.32 7.85 -30.75
CA ALA A 31 19.94 7.59 -30.43
C ALA A 31 19.77 8.07 -28.98
N GLN A 32 19.27 9.30 -28.79
CA GLN A 32 18.71 9.70 -27.52
C GLN A 32 17.69 8.63 -27.17
N ALA A 33 18.01 7.78 -26.19
CA ALA A 33 17.03 6.89 -25.60
C ALA A 33 15.89 7.81 -25.15
N GLN A 34 14.75 7.74 -25.85
CA GLN A 34 13.56 8.42 -25.39
C GLN A 34 13.33 7.96 -23.96
N PRO A 35 13.10 8.88 -23.00
CA PRO A 35 12.73 8.46 -21.66
C PRO A 35 11.56 7.49 -21.76
N ARG A 36 11.73 6.27 -21.22
CA ARG A 36 10.68 5.24 -21.28
C ARG A 36 9.46 5.81 -20.57
N ASP A 37 8.34 5.96 -21.27
CA ASP A 37 7.10 6.47 -20.67
C ASP A 37 6.71 5.56 -19.49
N ALA A 38 6.82 6.10 -18.27
CA ALA A 38 6.51 5.36 -17.05
C ALA A 38 5.09 4.78 -17.05
N ALA A 39 4.16 5.43 -17.78
CA ALA A 39 2.79 4.97 -17.93
C ALA A 39 2.63 3.68 -18.75
N ARG A 40 3.65 3.32 -19.55
CA ARG A 40 3.68 2.09 -20.36
C ARG A 40 4.59 1.01 -19.78
N GLN A 41 5.17 1.23 -18.61
CA GLN A 41 5.94 0.21 -17.91
C GLN A 41 5.02 -0.89 -17.37
N THR A 42 5.47 -2.13 -17.44
CA THR A 42 4.81 -3.32 -16.91
C THR A 42 5.58 -3.83 -15.70
N LEU A 43 4.94 -4.69 -14.89
CA LEU A 43 5.64 -5.39 -13.82
C LEU A 43 6.71 -6.31 -14.41
N GLY A 44 7.89 -6.35 -13.80
CA GLY A 44 9.01 -7.17 -14.25
C GLY A 44 8.74 -8.68 -14.07
N ALA A 45 9.32 -9.51 -14.93
CA ALA A 45 9.29 -10.95 -14.72
C ALA A 45 10.00 -11.30 -13.40
N GLY A 46 9.36 -12.16 -12.58
CA GLY A 46 9.89 -12.53 -11.26
C GLY A 46 9.69 -11.47 -10.17
N ASP A 47 9.00 -10.37 -10.44
CA ASP A 47 8.75 -9.30 -9.47
C ASP A 47 7.47 -9.56 -8.65
N GLY A 48 7.55 -10.57 -7.78
CA GLY A 48 6.45 -10.97 -6.90
C GLY A 48 5.31 -11.72 -7.60
N TRP A 49 4.28 -12.02 -6.83
CA TRP A 49 3.12 -12.79 -7.28
C TRP A 49 2.34 -12.13 -8.41
N GLY A 50 2.35 -10.79 -8.55
CA GLY A 50 1.75 -10.09 -9.69
C GLY A 50 2.39 -10.44 -11.04
N ALA A 51 3.61 -10.98 -11.04
CA ALA A 51 4.32 -11.42 -12.24
C ALA A 51 4.02 -12.89 -12.62
N TYR A 52 3.20 -13.60 -11.83
CA TYR A 52 2.84 -14.98 -12.11
C TYR A 52 2.02 -15.10 -13.39
N GLY A 53 2.14 -16.23 -14.10
CA GLY A 53 1.31 -16.55 -15.26
C GLY A 53 1.43 -15.51 -16.38
N THR A 54 0.32 -14.84 -16.69
CA THR A 54 0.26 -13.78 -17.71
C THR A 54 0.98 -12.49 -17.30
N GLY A 55 1.32 -12.35 -16.01
CA GLY A 55 1.94 -11.16 -15.45
C GLY A 55 0.99 -9.96 -15.42
N THR A 56 1.51 -8.81 -14.98
CA THR A 56 0.76 -7.55 -14.87
C THR A 56 1.32 -6.51 -15.84
N THR A 57 0.55 -6.21 -16.90
CA THR A 57 0.90 -5.25 -17.95
C THR A 57 0.02 -3.98 -17.94
N GLY A 58 -1.07 -4.00 -17.19
CA GLY A 58 -2.04 -2.92 -17.10
C GLY A 58 -2.51 -2.47 -18.48
N GLY A 59 -2.47 -1.16 -18.69
CA GLY A 59 -2.79 -0.51 -19.95
C GLY A 59 -1.58 -0.24 -20.85
N ALA A 60 -0.44 -0.92 -20.68
CA ALA A 60 0.79 -0.59 -21.43
C ALA A 60 0.60 -0.56 -22.97
N GLN A 61 -0.32 -1.36 -23.48
CA GLN A 61 -0.71 -1.43 -24.91
C GLN A 61 -1.86 -0.48 -25.29
N ALA A 62 -2.15 0.55 -24.48
CA ALA A 62 -3.21 1.51 -24.80
C ALA A 62 -2.89 2.26 -26.08
N GLU A 63 -3.85 2.26 -27.02
CA GLU A 63 -3.84 3.13 -28.18
C GLU A 63 -3.94 4.59 -27.75
N ALA A 64 -3.50 5.51 -28.61
CA ALA A 64 -3.43 6.94 -28.28
C ALA A 64 -4.78 7.52 -27.80
N GLU A 65 -5.90 7.04 -28.35
CA GLU A 65 -7.26 7.42 -27.96
C GLU A 65 -7.71 6.90 -26.58
N HIS A 66 -6.96 5.97 -25.99
CA HIS A 66 -7.19 5.42 -24.65
C HIS A 66 -6.11 5.85 -23.64
N VAL A 67 -5.36 6.90 -23.97
CA VAL A 67 -4.44 7.58 -23.06
C VAL A 67 -5.06 8.90 -22.62
N TYR A 68 -5.54 8.95 -21.38
CA TYR A 68 -6.21 10.10 -20.80
C TYR A 68 -5.25 10.85 -19.87
N THR A 69 -5.36 12.18 -19.84
CA THR A 69 -4.81 13.00 -18.75
C THR A 69 -5.97 13.68 -18.05
N VAL A 70 -6.06 13.50 -16.74
CA VAL A 70 -7.20 13.94 -15.93
C VAL A 70 -6.72 14.84 -14.78
N THR A 71 -7.54 15.84 -14.48
CA THR A 71 -7.27 16.87 -13.46
C THR A 71 -8.43 17.08 -12.50
N THR A 72 -9.57 16.43 -12.76
CA THR A 72 -10.77 16.48 -11.90
C THR A 72 -11.32 15.09 -11.67
N TRP A 73 -12.13 14.93 -10.62
CA TRP A 73 -12.72 13.65 -10.26
C TRP A 73 -13.69 13.15 -11.33
N GLU A 74 -14.45 14.06 -11.92
CA GLU A 74 -15.36 13.78 -13.04
C GLU A 74 -14.61 13.26 -14.26
N GLN A 75 -13.49 13.91 -14.64
CA GLN A 75 -12.64 13.46 -15.74
C GLN A 75 -12.05 12.07 -15.46
N PHE A 76 -11.57 11.84 -14.23
CA PHE A 76 -11.03 10.54 -13.82
C PHE A 76 -12.08 9.43 -13.94
N ARG A 77 -13.28 9.64 -13.41
CA ARG A 77 -14.38 8.66 -13.50
C ARG A 77 -14.88 8.45 -14.93
N ALA A 78 -14.89 9.49 -15.76
CA ALA A 78 -15.24 9.38 -17.17
C ALA A 78 -14.20 8.54 -17.94
N ALA A 79 -12.91 8.79 -17.72
CA ALA A 79 -11.81 8.04 -18.33
C ALA A 79 -11.87 6.53 -17.98
N LEU A 80 -12.24 6.19 -16.74
CA LEU A 80 -12.42 4.79 -16.32
C LEU A 80 -13.56 4.08 -17.06
N LYS A 81 -14.63 4.79 -17.43
CA LYS A 81 -15.79 4.21 -18.13
C LYS A 81 -15.57 4.08 -19.64
N ASN A 82 -14.67 4.88 -20.21
CA ASN A 82 -14.44 4.91 -21.64
C ASN A 82 -13.62 3.69 -22.12
N GLY A 83 -13.93 3.20 -23.33
CA GLY A 83 -13.14 2.16 -24.00
C GLY A 83 -13.33 0.73 -23.47
N GLY A 84 -14.27 0.50 -22.54
CA GLY A 84 -14.58 -0.84 -22.04
C GLY A 84 -13.36 -1.59 -21.51
N SER A 85 -13.10 -2.80 -22.02
CA SER A 85 -11.97 -3.65 -21.64
C SER A 85 -10.67 -3.39 -22.43
N ALA A 86 -10.67 -2.43 -23.37
CA ALA A 86 -9.46 -2.07 -24.10
C ALA A 86 -8.36 -1.58 -23.13
N PRO A 87 -7.08 -1.88 -23.43
CA PRO A 87 -5.97 -1.35 -22.64
C PRO A 87 -6.06 0.18 -22.54
N LYS A 88 -5.95 0.72 -21.32
CA LYS A 88 -6.12 2.15 -21.08
C LYS A 88 -5.10 2.71 -20.08
N ILE A 89 -4.65 3.92 -20.33
CA ILE A 89 -3.74 4.66 -19.45
C ILE A 89 -4.45 5.91 -18.96
N ILE A 90 -4.49 6.11 -17.66
CA ILE A 90 -5.05 7.31 -17.02
C ILE A 90 -3.93 8.00 -16.25
N LYS A 91 -3.48 9.14 -16.79
CA LYS A 91 -2.47 10.01 -16.19
C LYS A 91 -3.17 11.03 -15.28
N VAL A 92 -3.00 10.90 -13.97
CA VAL A 92 -3.55 11.84 -12.98
C VAL A 92 -2.58 13.01 -12.83
N LYS A 93 -3.04 14.24 -13.05
CA LYS A 93 -2.23 15.45 -12.94
C LYS A 93 -2.78 16.35 -11.85
N GLY A 94 -1.99 16.56 -10.79
CA GLY A 94 -2.42 17.32 -9.62
C GLY A 94 -3.16 16.47 -8.59
N MET A 95 -3.58 17.09 -7.50
CA MET A 95 -4.38 16.44 -6.46
C MET A 95 -5.86 16.55 -6.83
N ILE A 96 -6.49 15.42 -7.15
CA ILE A 96 -7.90 15.34 -7.50
C ILE A 96 -8.70 15.03 -6.23
N ASP A 97 -9.50 16.00 -5.77
CA ASP A 97 -10.36 15.83 -4.60
C ASP A 97 -11.72 15.24 -4.99
N ALA A 98 -12.03 14.04 -4.50
CA ALA A 98 -13.29 13.33 -4.75
C ALA A 98 -14.44 13.80 -3.85
N VAL A 99 -14.15 14.60 -2.82
CA VAL A 99 -15.09 15.01 -1.77
C VAL A 99 -15.16 16.54 -1.60
N SER A 100 -14.76 17.31 -2.62
CA SER A 100 -14.68 18.77 -2.55
C SER A 100 -16.01 19.47 -2.20
N ALA A 101 -17.14 18.79 -2.35
CA ALA A 101 -18.47 19.29 -1.99
C ALA A 101 -18.77 19.23 -0.48
N GLY A 102 -17.98 18.49 0.32
CA GLY A 102 -18.18 18.30 1.75
C GLY A 102 -19.26 17.25 2.09
N CYS A 103 -19.33 16.87 3.37
CA CYS A 103 -20.25 15.82 3.85
C CYS A 103 -21.73 16.18 3.70
N ASP A 104 -22.08 17.45 3.86
CA ASP A 104 -23.46 17.93 3.76
C ASP A 104 -24.06 17.66 2.38
N ALA A 105 -23.23 17.61 1.34
CA ALA A 105 -23.66 17.30 -0.03
C ALA A 105 -24.16 15.84 -0.20
N PHE A 106 -23.90 14.97 0.76
CA PHE A 106 -24.29 13.56 0.74
C PHE A 106 -25.41 13.21 1.72
N ALA A 107 -25.77 14.13 2.63
CA ALA A 107 -26.77 13.87 3.65
C ALA A 107 -28.17 13.71 3.03
N ALA A 108 -28.88 12.65 3.40
CA ALA A 108 -30.28 12.47 3.09
C ALA A 108 -31.13 13.54 3.78
N GLU A 109 -32.21 13.99 3.12
CA GLU A 109 -33.13 14.95 3.72
C GLU A 109 -33.68 14.42 5.05
N GLY A 110 -33.58 15.23 6.11
CA GLY A 110 -34.02 14.86 7.45
C GLY A 110 -32.99 14.09 8.29
N TYR A 111 -31.85 13.66 7.71
CA TYR A 111 -30.75 13.13 8.50
C TYR A 111 -30.20 14.23 9.42
N ASP A 112 -30.07 13.92 10.70
CA ASP A 112 -29.53 14.83 11.70
C ASP A 112 -28.65 14.04 12.67
N PHE A 113 -27.36 14.35 12.68
CA PHE A 113 -26.40 13.59 13.48
C PHE A 113 -26.65 13.72 14.99
N GLN A 114 -27.20 14.84 15.48
CA GLN A 114 -27.53 14.97 16.90
C GLN A 114 -28.76 14.13 17.26
N LYS A 115 -29.75 14.03 16.37
CA LYS A 115 -30.88 13.09 16.55
C LYS A 115 -30.43 11.64 16.48
N TYR A 116 -29.48 11.31 15.59
CA TYR A 116 -28.85 9.99 15.53
C TYR A 116 -28.20 9.65 16.88
N LEU A 117 -27.39 10.56 17.42
CA LEU A 117 -26.73 10.35 18.71
C LEU A 117 -27.75 10.19 19.85
N ALA A 118 -28.78 11.02 19.91
CA ALA A 118 -29.80 10.94 20.94
C ALA A 118 -30.63 9.63 20.87
N ALA A 119 -30.91 9.13 19.66
CA ALA A 119 -31.68 7.91 19.46
C ALA A 119 -30.88 6.64 19.84
N TYR A 120 -29.57 6.66 19.59
CA TYR A 120 -28.72 5.47 19.66
C TYR A 120 -27.66 5.50 20.76
N ASP A 121 -27.75 6.46 21.68
CA ASP A 121 -26.96 6.48 22.91
C ASP A 121 -27.13 5.13 23.64
N PRO A 122 -26.04 4.44 24.01
CA PRO A 122 -26.15 3.17 24.73
C PRO A 122 -26.94 3.23 26.03
N ALA A 123 -27.04 4.40 26.69
CA ALA A 123 -27.88 4.60 27.86
C ALA A 123 -29.40 4.52 27.54
N VAL A 124 -29.77 4.73 26.27
CA VAL A 124 -31.15 4.68 25.76
C VAL A 124 -31.41 3.39 24.98
N TRP A 125 -30.51 3.03 24.06
CA TRP A 125 -30.68 1.91 23.13
C TRP A 125 -30.20 0.56 23.68
N GLY A 126 -29.16 0.57 24.52
CA GLY A 126 -28.46 -0.61 25.00
C GLY A 126 -27.47 -1.23 23.99
N HIS A 127 -26.95 -2.42 24.33
CA HIS A 127 -25.88 -3.11 23.59
C HIS A 127 -26.28 -4.49 23.01
N ASP A 128 -27.56 -4.84 23.08
CA ASP A 128 -28.02 -6.19 22.73
C ASP A 128 -28.40 -6.37 21.27
N LYS A 129 -28.57 -5.29 20.52
CA LYS A 129 -28.97 -5.31 19.11
C LYS A 129 -28.36 -4.15 18.33
N PRO A 130 -28.10 -4.33 17.02
CA PRO A 130 -27.72 -3.23 16.14
C PRO A 130 -28.75 -2.09 16.17
N VAL A 131 -28.30 -0.88 15.84
CA VAL A 131 -29.19 0.29 15.69
C VAL A 131 -30.16 0.11 14.52
N SER A 132 -31.36 0.67 14.64
CA SER A 132 -32.38 0.61 13.59
C SER A 132 -33.37 1.77 13.72
N GLY A 133 -34.16 2.03 12.68
CA GLY A 133 -35.19 3.07 12.66
C GLY A 133 -34.79 4.29 11.83
N GLU A 134 -35.60 5.34 11.89
CA GLU A 134 -35.57 6.47 10.94
C GLU A 134 -34.17 7.08 10.75
N GLN A 135 -33.47 7.45 11.83
CA GLN A 135 -32.16 8.10 11.71
C GLN A 135 -31.07 7.14 11.19
N GLU A 136 -31.15 5.84 11.49
CA GLU A 136 -30.25 4.84 10.89
C GLU A 136 -30.54 4.60 9.40
N GLU A 137 -31.81 4.57 8.99
CA GLU A 137 -32.20 4.48 7.59
C GLU A 137 -31.72 5.70 6.79
N LEU A 138 -31.86 6.90 7.36
CA LEU A 138 -31.37 8.14 6.77
C LEU A 138 -29.83 8.21 6.75
N ARG A 139 -29.14 7.73 7.78
CA ARG A 139 -27.68 7.58 7.78
C ARG A 139 -27.24 6.65 6.64
N ALA A 140 -27.86 5.48 6.52
CA ALA A 140 -27.54 4.50 5.49
C ALA A 140 -27.79 5.05 4.07
N ALA A 141 -28.88 5.79 3.87
CA ALA A 141 -29.15 6.48 2.60
C ALA A 141 -28.09 7.55 2.30
N SER A 142 -27.64 8.29 3.31
CA SER A 142 -26.56 9.29 3.18
C SER A 142 -25.23 8.64 2.79
N ALA A 143 -24.87 7.55 3.48
CA ALA A 143 -23.69 6.74 3.17
C ALA A 143 -23.76 6.16 1.74
N ALA A 144 -24.92 5.71 1.27
CA ALA A 144 -25.09 5.24 -0.11
C ALA A 144 -24.93 6.37 -1.15
N GLY A 145 -25.33 7.60 -0.80
CA GLY A 145 -25.08 8.79 -1.62
C GLY A 145 -23.59 9.09 -1.76
N GLN A 146 -22.86 9.08 -0.64
CA GLN A 146 -21.42 9.26 -0.63
C GLN A 146 -20.69 8.14 -1.39
N ASP A 147 -21.06 6.87 -1.14
CA ASP A 147 -20.50 5.69 -1.81
C ASP A 147 -20.49 5.85 -3.34
N LYS A 148 -21.63 6.24 -3.91
CA LYS A 148 -21.79 6.48 -5.35
C LYS A 148 -20.92 7.63 -5.86
N ALA A 149 -20.61 8.62 -5.02
CA ALA A 149 -19.81 9.78 -5.38
C ALA A 149 -18.31 9.47 -5.38
N ILE A 150 -17.82 8.78 -4.35
CA ILE A 150 -16.39 8.65 -4.07
C ILE A 150 -15.77 7.34 -4.57
N LYS A 151 -16.58 6.31 -4.85
CA LYS A 151 -16.06 5.05 -5.41
C LYS A 151 -15.81 5.16 -6.91
N ALA A 152 -14.60 4.75 -7.31
CA ALA A 152 -14.17 4.66 -8.69
C ALA A 152 -13.84 3.20 -9.04
N THR A 153 -14.74 2.55 -9.79
CA THR A 153 -14.53 1.20 -10.32
C THR A 153 -13.46 1.21 -11.41
N VAL A 154 -12.41 0.42 -11.21
CA VAL A 154 -11.29 0.29 -12.14
C VAL A 154 -11.52 -0.92 -13.04
N PRO A 155 -11.64 -0.76 -14.37
CA PRO A 155 -11.82 -1.88 -15.28
C PRO A 155 -10.49 -2.62 -15.53
N ALA A 156 -10.57 -3.81 -16.12
CA ALA A 156 -9.41 -4.59 -16.54
C ALA A 156 -8.51 -3.82 -17.53
N ASN A 157 -7.24 -4.25 -17.64
CA ASN A 157 -6.23 -3.71 -18.55
C ASN A 157 -6.00 -2.21 -18.38
N THR A 158 -5.86 -1.77 -17.13
CA THR A 158 -5.79 -0.33 -16.80
C THR A 158 -4.50 0.00 -16.09
N THR A 159 -3.80 1.05 -16.55
CA THR A 159 -2.73 1.71 -15.79
C THR A 159 -3.21 3.08 -15.34
N ILE A 160 -3.25 3.30 -14.03
CA ILE A 160 -3.44 4.62 -13.42
C ILE A 160 -2.08 5.08 -12.90
N ILE A 161 -1.64 6.27 -13.32
CA ILE A 161 -0.33 6.80 -12.92
C ILE A 161 -0.37 8.29 -12.62
N GLY A 162 0.26 8.71 -11.52
CA GLY A 162 0.44 10.13 -11.21
C GLY A 162 1.52 10.78 -12.09
N VAL A 163 1.26 12.03 -12.51
CA VAL A 163 2.20 12.84 -13.30
C VAL A 163 3.08 13.67 -12.37
N GLY A 164 4.39 13.48 -12.43
CA GLY A 164 5.34 14.20 -11.58
C GLY A 164 5.21 13.82 -10.10
N LYS A 165 5.50 14.76 -9.19
CA LYS A 165 5.61 14.49 -7.76
C LYS A 165 4.36 14.83 -6.92
N ASN A 166 3.45 15.62 -7.48
CA ASN A 166 2.31 16.18 -6.75
C ASN A 166 1.00 15.77 -7.44
N SER A 167 0.82 14.47 -7.63
CA SER A 167 -0.37 13.91 -8.27
C SER A 167 -0.99 12.84 -7.39
N GLY A 168 -2.31 12.87 -7.28
CA GLY A 168 -2.99 12.04 -6.31
C GLY A 168 -4.51 12.13 -6.35
N ILE A 169 -5.14 11.28 -5.57
CA ILE A 169 -6.59 11.22 -5.35
C ILE A 169 -6.81 11.45 -3.86
N LEU A 170 -7.64 12.44 -3.54
CA LEU A 170 -7.98 12.77 -2.16
C LEU A 170 -9.42 12.38 -1.86
N GLY A 171 -9.63 11.57 -0.82
CA GLY A 171 -10.94 11.17 -0.36
C GLY A 171 -11.70 10.21 -1.30
N GLY A 172 -11.05 9.70 -2.34
CA GLY A 172 -11.63 8.79 -3.32
C GLY A 172 -11.23 7.33 -3.07
N SER A 173 -12.11 6.39 -3.38
CA SER A 173 -11.88 4.95 -3.17
C SER A 173 -11.70 4.23 -4.50
N LEU A 174 -10.52 3.64 -4.72
CA LEU A 174 -10.22 2.85 -5.93
C LEU A 174 -10.71 1.41 -5.77
N GLN A 175 -11.70 1.03 -6.59
CA GLN A 175 -12.37 -0.26 -6.52
C GLN A 175 -11.90 -1.16 -7.67
N ILE A 176 -10.86 -1.95 -7.44
CA ILE A 176 -10.35 -2.97 -8.38
C ILE A 176 -11.11 -4.25 -8.09
N LYS A 177 -12.25 -4.45 -8.76
CA LYS A 177 -13.24 -5.46 -8.38
C LYS A 177 -13.63 -6.38 -9.54
N GLY A 178 -13.37 -7.68 -9.39
CA GLY A 178 -13.72 -8.71 -10.37
C GLY A 178 -13.02 -8.54 -11.72
N VAL A 179 -11.79 -7.98 -11.71
CA VAL A 179 -11.03 -7.67 -12.94
C VAL A 179 -9.65 -8.30 -12.92
N ASP A 180 -8.99 -8.29 -14.07
CA ASP A 180 -7.62 -8.73 -14.24
C ASP A 180 -6.75 -7.57 -14.76
N ASN A 181 -5.46 -7.62 -14.46
CA ASN A 181 -4.43 -6.82 -15.13
C ASN A 181 -4.56 -5.30 -14.88
N VAL A 182 -4.23 -4.86 -13.66
CA VAL A 182 -4.32 -3.45 -13.24
C VAL A 182 -3.00 -2.96 -12.62
N ILE A 183 -2.59 -1.75 -12.99
CA ILE A 183 -1.42 -1.06 -12.45
C ILE A 183 -1.88 0.26 -11.82
N VAL A 184 -1.46 0.54 -10.58
CA VAL A 184 -1.67 1.82 -9.89
C VAL A 184 -0.34 2.34 -9.38
N ARG A 185 0.12 3.49 -9.89
CA ARG A 185 1.47 3.99 -9.62
C ARG A 185 1.62 5.48 -9.38
N ASN A 186 2.61 5.85 -8.59
CA ASN A 186 3.05 7.24 -8.44
C ASN A 186 1.96 8.22 -7.96
N LEU A 187 0.99 7.75 -7.17
CA LEU A 187 -0.09 8.57 -6.62
C LEU A 187 0.08 8.79 -5.12
N THR A 188 -0.22 10.00 -4.67
CA THR A 188 -0.70 10.19 -3.30
C THR A 188 -2.18 9.80 -3.23
N ILE A 189 -2.54 8.88 -2.35
CA ILE A 189 -3.91 8.41 -2.10
C ILE A 189 -4.23 8.77 -0.66
N GLU A 190 -5.06 9.80 -0.47
CA GLU A 190 -5.59 10.13 0.85
C GLU A 190 -6.86 9.31 1.10
N ALA A 191 -6.91 8.62 2.24
CA ALA A 191 -7.99 7.74 2.63
C ALA A 191 -9.35 8.45 2.52
N PRO A 192 -10.40 7.77 2.04
CA PRO A 192 -11.74 8.32 2.07
C PRO A 192 -12.22 8.46 3.50
N VAL A 193 -12.75 9.63 3.80
CA VAL A 193 -13.39 9.91 5.07
C VAL A 193 -14.86 9.55 4.95
N ASP A 194 -15.32 8.55 5.69
CA ASP A 194 -16.75 8.27 5.82
C ASP A 194 -17.43 9.43 6.59
N CYS A 195 -18.42 10.06 5.95
CA CYS A 195 -19.18 11.14 6.55
C CYS A 195 -20.27 10.61 7.49
N PHE A 196 -20.66 9.33 7.35
CA PHE A 196 -21.75 8.72 8.08
C PHE A 196 -21.38 7.34 8.66
N PRO A 197 -20.29 7.21 9.45
CA PRO A 197 -19.96 5.97 10.14
C PRO A 197 -21.17 5.38 10.88
N GLN A 198 -21.33 4.07 10.80
CA GLN A 198 -22.38 3.35 11.51
C GLN A 198 -21.97 3.09 12.95
N TRP A 199 -22.86 3.35 13.90
CA TRP A 199 -22.70 2.88 15.28
C TRP A 199 -23.22 1.45 15.39
N ASP A 200 -22.36 0.52 15.77
CA ASP A 200 -22.77 -0.82 16.17
C ASP A 200 -22.49 -1.02 17.66
N PRO A 201 -23.51 -0.98 18.54
CA PRO A 201 -23.32 -1.17 19.97
C PRO A 201 -23.03 -2.64 20.34
N THR A 202 -23.20 -3.58 19.41
CA THR A 202 -22.93 -5.01 19.62
C THR A 202 -21.49 -5.40 19.34
N ASP A 203 -20.76 -4.54 18.61
CA ASP A 203 -19.35 -4.73 18.28
C ASP A 203 -18.44 -4.57 19.51
N ASP A 204 -17.18 -4.97 19.37
CA ASP A 204 -16.15 -4.93 20.42
C ASP A 204 -16.64 -5.57 21.74
N ASN A 205 -17.10 -6.81 21.65
CA ASN A 205 -17.68 -7.59 22.75
C ASN A 205 -18.83 -6.86 23.46
N LYS A 206 -19.77 -6.29 22.70
CA LYS A 206 -20.91 -5.49 23.21
C LYS A 206 -20.50 -4.23 23.98
N THR A 207 -19.34 -3.66 23.67
CA THR A 207 -18.95 -2.32 24.16
C THR A 207 -19.12 -1.24 23.09
N GLY A 208 -19.38 -1.67 21.86
CA GLY A 208 -19.73 -0.88 20.70
C GLY A 208 -18.53 -0.28 19.95
N ALA A 209 -18.75 -0.03 18.66
CA ALA A 209 -17.77 0.61 17.78
C ALA A 209 -18.44 1.44 16.68
N TRP A 210 -17.73 2.48 16.24
CA TRP A 210 -18.05 3.16 14.99
C TRP A 210 -17.33 2.48 13.84
N ASN A 211 -18.05 2.13 12.79
CA ASN A 211 -17.52 1.44 11.62
C ASN A 211 -17.74 2.27 10.35
N SER A 212 -16.70 2.37 9.54
CA SER A 212 -16.67 3.06 8.24
C SER A 212 -16.50 2.05 7.11
N GLU A 213 -16.86 2.43 5.89
CA GLU A 213 -17.02 1.48 4.76
C GLU A 213 -15.98 1.64 3.63
N TYR A 214 -15.08 2.62 3.73
CA TYR A 214 -14.31 3.06 2.58
C TYR A 214 -12.81 2.85 2.72
N ASP A 215 -12.28 2.02 1.83
CA ASP A 215 -10.84 1.84 1.67
C ASP A 215 -10.24 2.83 0.67
N GLY A 216 -8.98 3.21 0.84
CA GLY A 216 -8.24 3.94 -0.20
C GLY A 216 -8.14 3.16 -1.52
N VAL A 217 -7.71 1.90 -1.42
CA VAL A 217 -7.67 0.96 -2.54
C VAL A 217 -8.20 -0.39 -2.08
N VAL A 218 -9.11 -0.99 -2.83
CA VAL A 218 -9.52 -2.39 -2.61
C VAL A 218 -9.30 -3.23 -3.86
N VAL A 219 -8.63 -4.37 -3.68
CA VAL A 219 -8.47 -5.43 -4.65
C VAL A 219 -9.41 -6.57 -4.25
N TYR A 220 -10.58 -6.61 -4.88
CA TYR A 220 -11.66 -7.53 -4.56
C TYR A 220 -11.83 -8.54 -5.70
N GLY A 221 -11.64 -9.83 -5.41
CA GLY A 221 -11.80 -10.91 -6.41
C GLY A 221 -11.10 -10.65 -7.73
N SER A 222 -9.95 -9.99 -7.70
CA SER A 222 -9.21 -9.53 -8.88
C SER A 222 -7.84 -10.18 -8.99
N THR A 223 -7.29 -10.23 -10.20
CA THR A 223 -6.00 -10.87 -10.48
C THR A 223 -5.01 -10.00 -11.22
N HIS A 224 -3.71 -10.28 -11.05
CA HIS A 224 -2.60 -9.56 -11.69
C HIS A 224 -2.69 -8.04 -11.46
N VAL A 225 -2.43 -7.65 -10.21
CA VAL A 225 -2.49 -6.25 -9.78
C VAL A 225 -1.12 -5.81 -9.26
N TRP A 226 -0.66 -4.65 -9.72
CA TRP A 226 0.58 -4.03 -9.29
C TRP A 226 0.33 -2.65 -8.71
N ILE A 227 0.60 -2.49 -7.41
CA ILE A 227 0.46 -1.24 -6.67
C ILE A 227 1.87 -0.76 -6.32
N ASP A 228 2.36 0.28 -6.99
CA ASP A 228 3.78 0.66 -6.92
C ASP A 228 4.09 2.15 -6.80
N HIS A 229 5.03 2.50 -5.92
CA HIS A 229 5.44 3.90 -5.70
C HIS A 229 4.28 4.85 -5.37
N ASN A 230 3.28 4.38 -4.63
CA ASN A 230 2.21 5.25 -4.12
C ASN A 230 2.51 5.69 -2.70
N THR A 231 1.98 6.83 -2.30
CA THR A 231 1.90 7.24 -0.89
C THR A 231 0.45 7.12 -0.45
N LEU A 232 0.14 6.31 0.55
CA LEU A 232 -1.21 6.15 1.09
C LEU A 232 -1.25 6.65 2.54
N THR A 233 -2.27 7.44 2.90
CA THR A 233 -2.34 8.09 4.22
C THR A 233 -3.73 8.62 4.57
N ASP A 234 -4.05 8.86 5.84
CA ASP A 234 -5.22 9.66 6.25
C ASP A 234 -5.09 11.14 5.87
N GLY A 235 -3.88 11.61 5.59
CA GLY A 235 -3.60 12.93 5.05
C GLY A 235 -4.17 14.06 5.89
N ARG A 236 -5.11 14.83 5.31
CA ARG A 236 -5.76 15.99 5.96
C ARG A 236 -6.61 15.63 7.18
N HIS A 237 -6.95 14.37 7.38
CA HIS A 237 -7.96 13.93 8.35
C HIS A 237 -7.44 12.82 9.27
N PRO A 238 -6.30 12.96 9.97
CA PRO A 238 -5.79 11.87 10.79
C PRO A 238 -6.75 11.47 11.92
N ASP A 239 -6.80 10.19 12.27
CA ASP A 239 -7.64 9.67 13.37
C ASP A 239 -7.45 10.39 14.70
N SER A 240 -6.23 10.89 14.95
CA SER A 240 -5.91 11.68 16.16
C SER A 240 -6.69 13.01 16.28
N SER A 241 -7.31 13.47 15.20
CA SER A 241 -8.16 14.67 15.17
C SER A 241 -9.65 14.37 15.34
N LEU A 242 -10.04 13.09 15.34
CA LEU A 242 -11.44 12.69 15.36
C LEU A 242 -12.06 12.82 16.77
N PRO A 243 -13.33 13.24 16.86
CA PRO A 243 -14.04 13.30 18.13
C PRO A 243 -14.36 11.89 18.64
N SER A 244 -14.78 11.80 19.90
CA SER A 244 -15.34 10.58 20.48
C SER A 244 -16.83 10.76 20.76
N TYR A 245 -17.63 9.75 20.42
CA TYR A 245 -19.03 9.63 20.79
C TYR A 245 -19.27 8.26 21.42
N PHE A 246 -20.11 8.20 22.45
CA PHE A 246 -20.39 6.98 23.22
C PHE A 246 -19.12 6.33 23.81
N GLY A 247 -18.12 7.16 24.15
CA GLY A 247 -16.84 6.69 24.69
C GLY A 247 -15.91 6.01 23.67
N LYS A 248 -16.28 6.01 22.39
CA LYS A 248 -15.50 5.43 21.30
C LYS A 248 -15.09 6.53 20.31
N VAL A 249 -13.91 6.40 19.71
CA VAL A 249 -13.49 7.28 18.62
C VAL A 249 -14.51 7.16 17.49
N PHE A 250 -14.95 8.28 16.95
CA PHE A 250 -15.81 8.33 15.78
C PHE A 250 -14.98 7.95 14.56
N GLN A 251 -14.76 6.65 14.37
CA GLN A 251 -13.85 6.12 13.36
C GLN A 251 -14.43 6.37 11.96
N ARG A 252 -13.72 7.18 11.17
CA ARG A 252 -14.11 7.64 9.83
C ARG A 252 -13.31 7.00 8.70
N HIS A 253 -12.29 6.21 9.03
CA HIS A 253 -11.51 5.44 8.07
C HIS A 253 -11.73 3.95 8.27
N ASP A 254 -11.61 3.17 7.19
CA ASP A 254 -11.48 1.72 7.28
C ASP A 254 -10.09 1.24 6.83
N GLY A 255 -9.96 0.54 5.71
CA GLY A 255 -8.68 0.06 5.19
C GLY A 255 -7.94 1.10 4.34
N LEU A 256 -6.62 0.95 4.23
CA LEU A 256 -5.84 1.77 3.30
C LEU A 256 -5.65 1.07 1.96
N LEU A 257 -5.20 -0.20 2.00
CA LEU A 257 -5.12 -1.09 0.85
C LEU A 257 -5.53 -2.51 1.25
N ASP A 258 -6.67 -2.96 0.77
CA ASP A 258 -7.19 -4.30 1.09
C ASP A 258 -7.13 -5.25 -0.11
N VAL A 259 -6.83 -6.53 0.15
CA VAL A 259 -6.80 -7.60 -0.86
C VAL A 259 -7.68 -8.77 -0.38
N VAL A 260 -8.87 -8.90 -0.95
CA VAL A 260 -9.95 -9.72 -0.36
C VAL A 260 -10.72 -10.53 -1.40
N ARG A 261 -11.50 -11.50 -0.92
CA ARG A 261 -12.57 -12.19 -1.68
C ARG A 261 -12.06 -12.86 -2.95
N GLY A 262 -11.04 -13.70 -2.78
CA GLY A 262 -10.47 -14.51 -3.85
C GLY A 262 -9.52 -13.77 -4.78
N SER A 263 -9.13 -12.54 -4.43
CA SER A 263 -8.04 -11.84 -5.13
C SER A 263 -6.76 -12.69 -5.15
N ASN A 264 -5.97 -12.56 -6.20
CA ASN A 264 -4.78 -13.40 -6.38
C ASN A 264 -3.75 -12.74 -7.29
N TYR A 265 -2.47 -13.09 -7.15
CA TYR A 265 -1.39 -12.54 -8.00
C TYR A 265 -1.29 -11.02 -7.89
N VAL A 266 -0.97 -10.55 -6.68
CA VAL A 266 -0.82 -9.11 -6.38
C VAL A 266 0.61 -8.80 -5.95
N THR A 267 1.21 -7.75 -6.49
CA THR A 267 2.49 -7.20 -6.01
C THR A 267 2.26 -5.78 -5.50
N VAL A 268 2.69 -5.51 -4.27
CA VAL A 268 2.68 -4.19 -3.64
C VAL A 268 4.14 -3.81 -3.36
N SER A 269 4.66 -2.85 -4.12
CA SER A 269 6.09 -2.52 -4.10
C SER A 269 6.39 -1.04 -3.94
N TRP A 270 7.43 -0.68 -3.20
CA TRP A 270 7.91 0.70 -3.12
C TRP A 270 6.85 1.73 -2.69
N ASN A 271 5.78 1.34 -2.00
CA ASN A 271 4.78 2.29 -1.50
C ASN A 271 5.20 2.86 -0.12
N SER A 272 4.70 4.04 0.23
CA SER A 272 4.78 4.59 1.58
C SER A 272 3.38 4.62 2.19
N PHE A 273 3.16 3.87 3.26
CA PHE A 273 1.94 3.87 4.06
C PHE A 273 2.20 4.68 5.33
N ASN A 274 1.44 5.75 5.54
CA ASN A 274 1.67 6.71 6.62
C ASN A 274 0.40 6.99 7.41
N ASP A 275 0.52 7.04 8.74
CA ASP A 275 -0.47 7.63 9.65
C ASP A 275 -1.90 7.12 9.41
N HIS A 276 -2.14 5.84 9.72
CA HIS A 276 -3.43 5.19 9.51
C HIS A 276 -3.60 4.00 10.48
N ASP A 277 -4.83 3.65 10.87
CA ASP A 277 -5.08 2.56 11.82
C ASP A 277 -4.95 1.17 11.15
N LYS A 278 -5.92 0.79 10.31
CA LYS A 278 -6.09 -0.56 9.75
C LYS A 278 -5.51 -0.65 8.32
N THR A 279 -4.19 -0.78 8.18
CA THR A 279 -3.55 -0.52 6.87
C THR A 279 -3.88 -1.49 5.74
N MET A 280 -3.74 -2.80 5.96
CA MET A 280 -3.81 -3.80 4.89
C MET A 280 -4.32 -5.14 5.39
N LEU A 281 -5.56 -5.46 5.03
CA LEU A 281 -6.17 -6.76 5.24
C LEU A 281 -6.01 -7.64 3.98
N ILE A 282 -5.45 -8.83 4.17
CA ILE A 282 -5.36 -9.87 3.13
C ILE A 282 -6.27 -11.03 3.55
N GLY A 283 -7.45 -11.11 2.94
CA GLY A 283 -8.54 -12.01 3.33
C GLY A 283 -9.37 -11.44 4.50
N ASN A 284 -10.62 -11.08 4.23
CA ASN A 284 -11.43 -10.31 5.17
C ASN A 284 -12.27 -11.14 6.16
N SER A 285 -12.46 -12.44 5.94
CA SER A 285 -13.29 -13.26 6.82
C SER A 285 -12.71 -14.66 7.03
N ASP A 286 -12.77 -15.15 8.28
CA ASP A 286 -12.47 -16.55 8.60
C ASP A 286 -13.44 -17.52 7.90
N SER A 287 -14.64 -17.07 7.54
CA SER A 287 -15.67 -17.89 6.89
C SER A 287 -15.61 -17.83 5.35
N ALA A 288 -14.69 -17.05 4.76
CA ALA A 288 -14.54 -16.92 3.31
C ALA A 288 -13.76 -18.08 2.66
N THR A 289 -13.81 -19.29 3.23
CA THR A 289 -13.06 -20.46 2.77
C THR A 289 -13.31 -20.77 1.28
N ALA A 290 -14.56 -20.62 0.79
CA ALA A 290 -14.89 -20.86 -0.62
C ALA A 290 -14.20 -19.85 -1.57
N ASP A 291 -14.05 -18.60 -1.14
CA ASP A 291 -13.45 -17.54 -1.94
C ASP A 291 -11.92 -17.62 -1.89
N ASP A 292 -11.34 -17.78 -0.69
CA ASP A 292 -9.94 -17.46 -0.42
C ASP A 292 -9.00 -18.67 -0.39
N THR A 293 -9.51 -19.90 -0.21
CA THR A 293 -8.65 -21.10 -0.16
C THR A 293 -7.84 -21.24 -1.44
N GLY A 294 -6.51 -21.34 -1.29
CA GLY A 294 -5.58 -21.46 -2.41
C GLY A 294 -5.36 -20.17 -3.22
N LYS A 295 -5.97 -19.05 -2.84
CA LYS A 295 -5.80 -17.72 -3.47
C LYS A 295 -5.01 -16.78 -2.55
N LEU A 296 -5.26 -15.48 -2.63
CA LEU A 296 -4.60 -14.44 -1.82
C LEU A 296 -3.07 -14.51 -1.87
N LYS A 297 -2.52 -14.82 -3.05
CA LYS A 297 -1.08 -14.79 -3.31
C LYS A 297 -0.64 -13.34 -3.52
N VAL A 298 0.03 -12.78 -2.52
CA VAL A 298 0.42 -11.37 -2.48
C VAL A 298 1.90 -11.25 -2.14
N THR A 299 2.63 -10.41 -2.87
CA THR A 299 4.01 -10.04 -2.53
C THR A 299 4.06 -8.59 -2.08
N LEU A 300 4.69 -8.34 -0.93
CA LEU A 300 4.97 -7.01 -0.38
C LEU A 300 6.48 -6.81 -0.33
N HIS A 301 7.03 -5.87 -1.09
CA HIS A 301 8.45 -5.55 -0.95
C HIS A 301 8.80 -4.09 -1.07
N HIS A 302 9.86 -3.69 -0.36
CA HIS A 302 10.38 -2.32 -0.40
C HIS A 302 9.36 -1.25 -0.04
N ASN A 303 8.28 -1.61 0.67
CA ASN A 303 7.32 -0.66 1.17
C ASN A 303 7.83 -0.06 2.49
N ARG A 304 7.45 1.20 2.74
CA ARG A 304 7.63 1.87 4.02
C ARG A 304 6.30 1.94 4.75
N PHE A 305 6.28 1.54 6.01
CA PHE A 305 5.13 1.67 6.89
C PHE A 305 5.56 2.53 8.08
N GLU A 306 5.03 3.74 8.21
CA GLU A 306 5.32 4.66 9.33
C GLU A 306 4.03 5.15 9.95
N GLY A 307 3.97 5.25 11.29
CA GLY A 307 2.77 5.76 11.94
C GLY A 307 1.55 4.82 11.88
N ILE A 308 1.74 3.59 11.40
CA ILE A 308 0.66 2.59 11.28
C ILE A 308 0.35 1.94 12.63
N VAL A 309 -0.93 1.83 12.97
CA VAL A 309 -1.36 1.16 14.20
C VAL A 309 -1.29 -0.36 14.04
N GLU A 310 -1.92 -0.93 13.01
CA GLU A 310 -1.98 -2.37 12.79
C GLU A 310 -2.18 -2.79 11.32
N ARG A 311 -2.18 -4.11 11.10
CA ARG A 311 -2.45 -4.77 9.80
C ARG A 311 -1.47 -4.35 8.71
N ALA A 312 -0.19 -4.64 8.89
CA ALA A 312 0.83 -4.36 7.88
C ALA A 312 1.61 -5.62 7.41
N PRO A 313 0.94 -6.66 6.88
CA PRO A 313 -0.52 -6.89 6.76
C PRO A 313 -1.09 -7.78 7.88
N ARG A 314 -2.43 -7.91 7.91
CA ARG A 314 -3.11 -9.05 8.55
C ARG A 314 -3.57 -10.05 7.51
N VAL A 315 -3.19 -11.32 7.66
CA VAL A 315 -3.34 -12.34 6.61
C VAL A 315 -4.27 -13.47 7.04
N ARG A 316 -5.11 -13.93 6.11
CA ARG A 316 -5.83 -15.21 6.15
C ARG A 316 -5.61 -15.97 4.86
N PHE A 317 -5.54 -17.30 4.93
CA PHE A 317 -5.39 -18.28 3.83
C PHE A 317 -4.15 -18.14 2.92
N GLY A 318 -3.81 -16.92 2.52
CA GLY A 318 -2.90 -16.60 1.44
C GLY A 318 -1.45 -16.99 1.67
N GLN A 319 -0.77 -17.32 0.57
CA GLN A 319 0.68 -17.37 0.48
C GLN A 319 1.21 -15.95 0.27
N VAL A 320 1.49 -15.26 1.38
CA VAL A 320 1.96 -13.88 1.37
C VAL A 320 3.48 -13.84 1.55
N ASP A 321 4.19 -13.27 0.59
CA ASP A 321 5.63 -13.01 0.67
C ASP A 321 5.87 -11.54 1.06
N SER A 322 6.47 -11.28 2.22
CA SER A 322 6.80 -9.94 2.69
C SER A 322 8.31 -9.83 2.90
N TYR A 323 9.01 -9.11 2.02
CA TYR A 323 10.47 -8.96 2.13
C TYR A 323 10.98 -7.55 1.86
N ASN A 324 12.09 -7.17 2.50
CA ASN A 324 12.71 -5.85 2.38
C ASN A 324 11.77 -4.65 2.62
N ASN A 325 10.73 -4.81 3.45
CA ASN A 325 9.91 -3.70 3.90
C ASN A 325 10.55 -3.01 5.11
N HIS A 326 10.29 -1.72 5.28
CA HIS A 326 10.73 -0.93 6.43
C HIS A 326 9.53 -0.49 7.26
N PHE A 327 9.47 -0.96 8.51
CA PHE A 327 8.43 -0.59 9.47
C PHE A 327 9.00 0.36 10.52
N VAL A 328 8.32 1.47 10.77
CA VAL A 328 8.74 2.52 11.70
C VAL A 328 7.64 2.74 12.73
N VAL A 329 7.97 2.49 13.99
CA VAL A 329 7.09 2.78 15.14
C VAL A 329 7.76 3.85 15.98
N THR A 330 7.14 5.02 16.03
CA THR A 330 7.68 6.21 16.70
C THR A 330 7.27 6.29 18.16
N LYS A 331 7.95 7.16 18.94
CA LYS A 331 7.67 7.31 20.37
C LYS A 331 6.28 7.92 20.58
N GLY A 332 5.47 7.28 21.41
CA GLY A 332 4.12 7.76 21.74
C GLY A 332 3.05 7.40 20.70
N GLN A 333 3.43 6.71 19.62
CA GLN A 333 2.50 6.20 18.63
C GLN A 333 1.57 5.14 19.25
N LYS A 334 0.26 5.20 18.96
CA LYS A 334 -0.66 4.09 19.17
C LYS A 334 -0.23 2.95 18.26
N TRP A 335 0.11 1.79 18.82
CA TRP A 335 0.61 0.66 18.04
C TRP A 335 0.09 -0.67 18.57
N GLY A 336 -0.47 -1.46 17.66
CA GLY A 336 -0.98 -2.81 17.91
C GLY A 336 0.07 -3.86 17.56
N TYR A 337 0.27 -4.10 16.26
CA TYR A 337 1.20 -5.09 15.71
C TYR A 337 1.56 -4.77 14.26
N VAL A 338 2.51 -5.51 13.66
CA VAL A 338 2.79 -5.41 12.21
C VAL A 338 2.08 -6.54 11.48
N TYR A 339 2.51 -7.79 11.71
CA TYR A 339 1.99 -8.96 11.03
C TYR A 339 0.91 -9.65 11.84
N GLY A 340 -0.28 -9.75 11.26
CA GLY A 340 -1.39 -10.52 11.83
C GLY A 340 -1.46 -11.92 11.24
N ILE A 341 -1.24 -12.95 12.07
CA ILE A 341 -1.31 -14.36 11.71
C ILE A 341 -2.75 -14.84 11.93
N GLY A 342 -3.57 -14.75 10.88
CA GLY A 342 -4.97 -15.16 10.89
C GLY A 342 -5.19 -16.58 10.36
N LYS A 343 -6.47 -16.95 10.24
CA LYS A 343 -6.92 -18.28 9.83
C LYS A 343 -6.19 -18.76 8.57
N GLU A 344 -5.55 -19.93 8.69
CA GLU A 344 -4.86 -20.63 7.59
C GLU A 344 -3.83 -19.76 6.85
N SER A 345 -3.33 -18.69 7.47
CA SER A 345 -2.33 -17.83 6.85
C SER A 345 -1.05 -18.61 6.52
N ARG A 346 -0.41 -18.29 5.39
CA ARG A 346 0.88 -18.85 4.99
C ARG A 346 1.86 -17.71 4.74
N LEU A 347 2.15 -16.95 5.79
CA LEU A 347 3.00 -15.76 5.71
C LEU A 347 4.50 -16.11 5.77
N VAL A 348 5.25 -15.65 4.77
CA VAL A 348 6.72 -15.63 4.76
C VAL A 348 7.17 -14.17 4.85
N ALA A 349 7.68 -13.77 6.01
CA ALA A 349 8.14 -12.41 6.30
C ALA A 349 9.67 -12.40 6.51
N GLU A 350 10.45 -12.12 5.47
CA GLU A 350 11.91 -12.27 5.51
C GLU A 350 12.67 -11.00 5.17
N HIS A 351 13.84 -10.79 5.78
CA HIS A 351 14.74 -9.69 5.42
C HIS A 351 14.12 -8.28 5.51
N ASN A 352 13.13 -8.10 6.39
CA ASN A 352 12.53 -6.80 6.68
C ASN A 352 13.32 -6.07 7.78
N ALA A 353 13.13 -4.74 7.83
CA ALA A 353 13.72 -3.90 8.86
C ALA A 353 12.64 -3.24 9.71
N PHE A 354 12.82 -3.27 11.02
CA PHE A 354 11.96 -2.64 12.01
C PHE A 354 12.74 -1.57 12.75
N THR A 355 12.24 -0.34 12.75
CA THR A 355 12.75 0.77 13.56
C THR A 355 11.73 1.05 14.65
N LEU A 356 12.03 0.61 15.86
CA LEU A 356 11.13 0.73 17.01
C LEU A 356 11.69 1.76 17.99
N ALA A 357 10.84 2.68 18.44
CA ALA A 357 11.17 3.60 19.51
C ALA A 357 11.58 2.86 20.80
N GLN A 358 12.38 3.52 21.63
CA GLN A 358 12.86 2.95 22.89
C GLN A 358 11.69 2.50 23.79
N GLY A 359 11.84 1.31 24.39
CA GLY A 359 10.83 0.73 25.28
C GLY A 359 9.76 -0.08 24.56
N ILE A 360 9.74 -0.09 23.23
CA ILE A 360 8.85 -0.94 22.45
C ILE A 360 9.48 -2.31 22.26
N SER A 361 8.82 -3.35 22.77
CA SER A 361 9.27 -4.72 22.58
C SER A 361 8.99 -5.21 21.15
N PRO A 362 9.97 -5.87 20.50
CA PRO A 362 9.75 -6.53 19.21
C PRO A 362 8.80 -7.74 19.29
N ALA A 363 8.46 -8.25 20.47
CA ALA A 363 7.48 -9.34 20.63
C ALA A 363 6.11 -9.01 20.02
N LYS A 364 5.74 -7.73 19.96
CA LYS A 364 4.48 -7.26 19.37
C LYS A 364 4.49 -7.16 17.83
N ILE A 365 5.63 -7.37 17.17
CA ILE A 365 5.70 -7.34 15.70
C ILE A 365 4.76 -8.40 15.10
N LEU A 366 4.71 -9.58 15.71
CA LEU A 366 3.82 -10.67 15.32
C LEU A 366 2.62 -10.71 16.25
N LYS A 367 1.43 -10.94 15.70
CA LYS A 367 0.19 -11.12 16.46
C LYS A 367 -0.52 -12.39 16.01
N LYS A 368 -0.78 -13.31 16.94
CA LYS A 368 -1.59 -14.49 16.68
C LYS A 368 -3.07 -14.15 16.77
N TRP A 369 -3.81 -14.44 15.70
CA TRP A 369 -5.28 -14.41 15.68
C TRP A 369 -5.87 -15.82 15.60
N ASN A 370 -5.19 -16.74 14.91
CA ASN A 370 -5.57 -18.14 14.80
C ASN A 370 -4.30 -19.03 14.80
N GLU A 371 -4.49 -20.34 14.94
CA GLU A 371 -3.42 -21.31 14.70
C GLU A 371 -3.03 -21.33 13.22
N ALA A 372 -1.84 -20.79 12.92
CA ALA A 372 -1.20 -20.89 11.60
C ALA A 372 0.32 -20.69 11.75
N PRO A 373 1.14 -21.39 10.95
CA PRO A 373 2.59 -21.22 11.02
C PRO A 373 3.07 -20.00 10.21
N VAL A 374 4.18 -19.41 10.63
CA VAL A 374 4.80 -18.24 9.98
C VAL A 374 6.29 -18.48 9.76
N THR A 375 6.86 -17.92 8.69
CA THR A 375 8.31 -17.87 8.47
C THR A 375 8.78 -16.44 8.66
N ALA A 376 9.76 -16.20 9.54
CA ALA A 376 10.16 -14.85 9.96
C ALA A 376 11.69 -14.64 9.95
N ASN A 377 12.39 -15.15 8.93
CA ASN A 377 13.84 -15.25 8.91
C ASN A 377 14.55 -13.96 8.46
N GLY A 378 15.78 -13.73 8.95
CA GLY A 378 16.65 -12.67 8.42
C GLY A 378 16.20 -11.24 8.69
N ASN A 379 15.21 -11.03 9.58
CA ASN A 379 14.70 -9.72 9.95
C ASN A 379 15.66 -9.00 10.91
N VAL A 380 15.67 -7.66 10.84
CA VAL A 380 16.44 -6.82 11.77
C VAL A 380 15.54 -5.84 12.52
N VAL A 381 15.75 -5.72 13.83
CA VAL A 381 15.12 -4.71 14.67
C VAL A 381 16.21 -3.75 15.15
N ASN A 382 16.04 -2.46 14.87
CA ASN A 382 17.00 -1.40 15.21
C ASN A 382 18.44 -1.78 14.77
N GLY A 383 18.57 -2.35 13.57
CA GLY A 383 19.85 -2.75 12.97
C GLY A 383 20.45 -4.08 13.46
N LYS A 384 19.81 -4.76 14.41
CA LYS A 384 20.26 -6.06 14.95
C LYS A 384 19.38 -7.20 14.46
N ALA A 385 19.98 -8.34 14.16
CA ALA A 385 19.20 -9.54 13.82
C ALA A 385 18.38 -9.97 15.05
N VAL A 386 17.11 -10.31 14.82
CA VAL A 386 16.19 -10.77 15.87
C VAL A 386 15.40 -11.96 15.33
N ASP A 387 15.33 -13.03 16.13
CA ASP A 387 14.36 -14.10 15.92
C ASP A 387 13.00 -13.64 16.45
N LEU A 388 12.15 -13.17 15.53
CA LEU A 388 10.85 -12.58 15.88
C LEU A 388 9.92 -13.61 16.52
N ILE A 389 9.97 -14.88 16.10
CA ILE A 389 9.12 -15.94 16.66
C ILE A 389 9.57 -16.28 18.07
N ALA A 390 10.88 -16.44 18.28
CA ALA A 390 11.42 -16.76 19.61
C ALA A 390 11.12 -15.64 20.62
N VAL A 391 11.31 -14.37 20.25
CA VAL A 391 11.01 -13.24 21.15
C VAL A 391 9.51 -13.13 21.42
N HIS A 392 8.65 -13.31 20.40
CA HIS A 392 7.20 -13.34 20.59
C HIS A 392 6.78 -14.44 21.58
N ASN A 393 7.22 -15.68 21.36
CA ASN A 393 6.85 -16.82 22.19
C ASN A 393 7.35 -16.70 23.64
N ALA A 394 8.50 -16.04 23.84
CA ALA A 394 9.05 -15.81 25.17
C ALA A 394 8.25 -14.78 25.98
N GLU A 395 7.80 -13.69 25.34
CA GLU A 395 7.12 -12.59 26.03
C GLU A 395 5.58 -12.71 26.02
N ILE A 396 5.01 -13.47 25.09
CA ILE A 396 3.56 -13.64 24.92
C ILE A 396 3.19 -15.14 24.84
N PRO A 397 3.41 -15.92 25.91
CA PRO A 397 3.27 -17.38 25.88
C PRO A 397 1.84 -17.87 25.58
N GLY A 398 0.82 -17.05 25.89
CA GLY A 398 -0.58 -17.33 25.55
C GLY A 398 -0.88 -17.30 24.04
N GLU A 399 0.03 -16.78 23.23
CA GLU A 399 -0.11 -16.62 21.78
C GLU A 399 1.00 -17.34 21.00
N THR A 400 1.53 -18.43 21.54
CA THR A 400 2.67 -19.17 20.96
C THR A 400 2.49 -19.42 19.44
N LEU A 401 3.46 -18.97 18.65
CA LEU A 401 3.53 -19.10 17.19
C LEU A 401 4.38 -20.30 16.77
N GLN A 402 3.98 -20.94 15.69
CA GLN A 402 4.70 -22.04 15.05
C GLN A 402 5.52 -21.53 13.87
N SER A 403 6.73 -22.08 13.69
CA SER A 403 7.60 -21.73 12.57
C SER A 403 7.30 -22.58 11.33
N GLY A 404 7.49 -21.97 10.14
CA GLY A 404 7.46 -22.65 8.85
C GLY A 404 6.12 -22.56 8.12
N ALA A 405 5.95 -21.57 7.24
CA ALA A 405 4.69 -21.32 6.50
C ALA A 405 4.33 -22.42 5.47
N GLY A 406 5.19 -23.43 5.32
CA GLY A 406 5.00 -24.58 4.44
C GLY A 406 5.19 -24.28 2.96
N TRP A 407 5.84 -23.18 2.59
CA TRP A 407 6.22 -22.85 1.21
C TRP A 407 7.41 -21.88 1.20
N THR A 408 8.01 -21.69 0.03
CA THR A 408 9.14 -20.77 -0.18
C THR A 408 8.84 -19.88 -1.39
N PRO A 409 9.01 -18.56 -1.29
CA PRO A 409 8.81 -17.67 -2.42
C PRO A 409 9.84 -17.91 -3.53
N ALA A 410 9.35 -18.01 -4.78
CA ALA A 410 10.20 -18.21 -5.97
C ALA A 410 10.29 -16.96 -6.86
N LEU A 411 9.39 -15.99 -6.67
CA LEU A 411 9.27 -14.76 -7.49
C LEU A 411 9.83 -13.56 -6.72
N ARG A 412 11.15 -13.55 -6.53
CA ARG A 412 11.88 -12.40 -5.99
C ARG A 412 12.96 -11.99 -7.00
N ALA A 413 12.82 -10.80 -7.60
CA ALA A 413 13.80 -10.27 -8.55
C ALA A 413 15.17 -10.01 -7.91
N GLY A 414 15.19 -9.76 -6.59
CA GLY A 414 16.38 -9.61 -5.77
C GLY A 414 15.99 -9.42 -4.30
N VAL A 415 16.93 -9.67 -3.38
CA VAL A 415 16.73 -9.44 -1.94
C VAL A 415 17.91 -8.63 -1.41
N ASP A 416 17.62 -7.44 -0.91
CA ASP A 416 18.58 -6.57 -0.28
C ASP A 416 18.95 -7.05 1.13
N PRO A 417 20.17 -6.76 1.62
CA PRO A 417 20.52 -6.97 3.02
C PRO A 417 19.58 -6.18 3.94
N ALA A 418 18.92 -6.85 4.88
CA ALA A 418 17.92 -6.26 5.78
C ALA A 418 18.42 -4.99 6.52
N LYS A 419 19.71 -4.90 6.83
CA LYS A 419 20.32 -3.70 7.46
C LYS A 419 20.36 -2.47 6.55
N ALA A 420 20.38 -2.65 5.23
CA ALA A 420 20.39 -1.56 4.26
C ALA A 420 18.98 -1.07 3.89
N VAL A 421 17.96 -1.90 4.14
CA VAL A 421 16.55 -1.64 3.80
C VAL A 421 16.06 -0.26 4.26
N PRO A 422 16.31 0.23 5.49
CA PRO A 422 15.85 1.55 5.90
C PRO A 422 16.35 2.68 4.98
N GLY A 423 17.61 2.62 4.55
CA GLY A 423 18.18 3.63 3.65
C GLY A 423 17.68 3.50 2.21
N ILE A 424 17.55 2.26 1.72
CA ILE A 424 17.07 1.97 0.36
C ILE A 424 15.60 2.40 0.21
N VAL A 425 14.75 1.92 1.11
CA VAL A 425 13.31 2.20 1.12
C VAL A 425 13.05 3.68 1.40
N GLY A 426 13.73 4.28 2.39
CA GLY A 426 13.58 5.70 2.72
C GLY A 426 13.91 6.65 1.57
N ALA A 427 14.79 6.24 0.64
CA ALA A 427 15.15 7.06 -0.52
C ALA A 427 14.20 6.94 -1.71
N ARG A 428 13.45 5.84 -1.81
CA ARG A 428 12.76 5.44 -3.05
C ARG A 428 11.28 5.16 -2.90
N ALA A 429 10.80 4.75 -1.73
CA ALA A 429 9.39 4.45 -1.55
C ALA A 429 8.52 5.71 -1.57
N GLY A 430 7.28 5.56 -2.05
CA GLY A 430 6.27 6.61 -2.11
C GLY A 430 6.15 7.32 -3.46
N ALA A 431 5.12 8.16 -3.55
CA ALA A 431 4.84 8.98 -4.73
C ALA A 431 5.95 10.00 -5.03
N GLY A 432 6.07 10.38 -6.30
CA GLY A 432 7.06 11.33 -6.80
C GLY A 432 8.48 10.78 -6.92
N ARG A 433 8.63 9.46 -6.88
CA ARG A 433 9.90 8.73 -6.99
C ARG A 433 10.05 7.92 -8.27
N VAL A 434 9.00 7.86 -9.10
CA VAL A 434 9.05 7.30 -10.45
C VAL A 434 9.72 8.33 -11.38
N CYS A 435 10.80 7.92 -12.06
CA CYS A 435 11.57 8.74 -13.00
C CYS A 435 11.29 8.39 -14.46
#